data_AF-A0A2N2M962-F1
#
_entry.id   AF-A0A2N2M962-F1
#
_cell.length_a   1.000
_cell.length_b   1.000
_cell.length_c   1.000
_cell.angle_alpha   90.00
_cell.angle_beta   90.00
_cell.angle_gamma   90.00
#
_symmetry.space_group_name_H-M   'P 1'
#
loop_
_entity.id
_entity.type
_entity.pdbx_description
1 polymer ?
#
loop_
_entity_poly.entity_id
_entity_poly.type
_entity_poly.pdbx_seq_one_letter_code
_entity_poly.pdbx_strand_id
1 'polypeptide(L)'
;THGVTQYESNLFYYYQSGAINESLSDIWGELYDQSNGLGNDTAGVKWLMGEDVSGLGAIRSMSNPPAYGDPDSLSSPNYYVGEEDNGGVHYNSGVNNKAAYLMVQGGSFGGKTVTALGVNKTLAIYYEAQTNLLVSGSDYADLYNLLYQACLNQVGNDGILMADCQEVRDATDAVKMDQQPANDPGYNPDTPLCSTYSPNMVFSDDLEAGSTNWIFDWRWSYDSPYDPLAHSGEHYLYADDYFASVSDTSATLKELSVPYNAYLHFSHTYNFESFYYNSKMYYFDGGVLEYSTNAGLTWNDAGWMMDSNGYKGVIYKDWVNPLKNRPAFVGNTKGYVSTRLNLAPLAGSNVKFRWRMGLDDTGAAWGWWLDDVKMYTCGPDTSFADVPNTHWAWQYIETLYSARITGGCRTSPLSYCPNNTVTRGQMAVFLLKGIHGSSYAPPLVGDSTGFNDVPVTHWAAAWVKQLAAEG
;
A
#
# COMPACT_ATOMS: atom_id res chain seq x y z
N THR A 1 9.27 -16.09 23.50
CA THR A 1 8.27 -15.76 22.47
C THR A 1 8.87 -15.47 21.11
N HIS A 2 9.94 -14.67 20.96
CA HIS A 2 10.60 -14.49 19.65
C HIS A 2 10.89 -15.79 18.89
N GLY A 3 11.35 -16.84 19.58
CA GLY A 3 11.51 -18.16 18.95
C GLY A 3 10.20 -18.73 18.39
N VAL A 4 9.07 -18.54 19.07
CA VAL A 4 7.75 -18.92 18.52
C VAL A 4 7.45 -18.05 17.30
N THR A 5 7.59 -16.72 17.39
CA THR A 5 7.38 -15.82 16.24
C THR A 5 8.18 -16.24 15.02
N GLN A 6 9.46 -16.59 15.19
CA GLN A 6 10.36 -17.01 14.11
C GLN A 6 9.88 -18.26 13.37
N TYR A 7 9.27 -19.23 14.07
CA TYR A 7 8.81 -20.50 13.49
C TYR A 7 7.32 -20.50 13.10
N GLU A 8 6.65 -19.37 13.28
CA GLU A 8 5.22 -19.20 13.03
C GLU A 8 5.03 -18.04 12.03
N SER A 9 4.45 -16.89 12.43
CA SER A 9 4.29 -15.69 11.58
C SER A 9 5.55 -15.15 10.89
N ASN A 10 6.74 -15.47 11.42
CA ASN A 10 8.05 -15.05 10.92
C ASN A 10 8.17 -13.53 10.67
N LEU A 11 7.54 -12.72 11.54
CA LEU A 11 7.52 -11.26 11.44
C LEU A 11 8.93 -10.68 11.29
N PHE A 12 9.15 -10.00 10.16
CA PHE A 12 10.40 -9.32 9.86
C PHE A 12 10.67 -8.25 10.93
N TYR A 13 11.87 -8.24 11.49
CA TYR A 13 12.19 -7.44 12.67
C TYR A 13 12.56 -5.99 12.30
N TYR A 14 11.60 -5.27 11.71
CA TYR A 14 11.77 -3.91 11.21
C TYR A 14 10.42 -3.15 11.20
N TYR A 15 10.43 -1.87 11.56
CA TYR A 15 9.24 -1.00 11.65
C TYR A 15 8.04 -1.69 12.32
N GLN A 16 6.84 -1.66 11.71
CA GLN A 16 5.63 -2.16 12.34
C GLN A 16 5.63 -3.68 12.54
N SER A 17 6.12 -4.47 11.57
CA SER A 17 6.22 -5.92 11.74
C SER A 17 7.13 -6.29 12.91
N GLY A 18 8.24 -5.56 13.09
CA GLY A 18 9.13 -5.71 14.24
C GLY A 18 8.51 -5.23 15.56
N ALA A 19 7.74 -4.15 15.54
CA ALA A 19 7.01 -3.66 16.72
C ALA A 19 5.93 -4.64 17.18
N ILE A 20 5.26 -5.32 16.24
CA ILE A 20 4.33 -6.41 16.53
C ILE A 20 5.08 -7.60 17.13
N ASN A 21 6.25 -7.95 16.57
CA ASN A 21 7.12 -9.01 17.08
C ASN A 21 7.52 -8.76 18.55
N GLU A 22 7.98 -7.54 18.87
CA GLU A 22 8.28 -7.11 20.24
C GLU A 22 7.05 -7.14 21.15
N SER A 23 5.91 -6.62 20.68
CA SER A 23 4.70 -6.60 21.48
C SER A 23 4.16 -7.99 21.79
N LEU A 24 4.24 -8.94 20.84
CA LEU A 24 3.91 -10.34 21.11
C LEU A 24 4.81 -10.89 22.22
N SER A 25 6.12 -10.61 22.18
CA SER A 25 7.04 -10.99 23.25
C SER A 25 6.67 -10.39 24.61
N ASP A 26 6.28 -9.12 24.65
CA ASP A 26 5.80 -8.46 25.86
C ASP A 26 4.50 -9.10 26.40
N ILE A 27 3.50 -9.32 25.54
CA ILE A 27 2.20 -9.90 25.92
C ILE A 27 2.38 -11.27 26.56
N TRP A 28 3.10 -12.17 25.89
CA TRP A 28 3.31 -13.52 26.40
C TRP A 28 4.24 -13.54 27.62
N GLY A 29 5.26 -12.67 27.64
CA GLY A 29 6.18 -12.53 28.77
C GLY A 29 5.48 -12.06 30.03
N GLU A 30 4.78 -10.93 29.96
CA GLU A 30 4.04 -10.33 31.06
C GLU A 30 2.96 -11.27 31.61
N LEU A 31 2.19 -11.90 30.73
CA LEU A 31 1.11 -12.79 31.18
C LEU A 31 1.63 -14.10 31.76
N TYR A 32 2.79 -14.57 31.29
CA TYR A 32 3.49 -15.67 31.97
C TYR A 32 3.99 -15.23 33.34
N ASP A 33 4.58 -14.04 33.44
CA ASP A 33 5.12 -13.51 34.69
C ASP A 33 4.06 -13.46 35.79
N GLN A 34 2.93 -12.79 35.49
CA GLN A 34 1.76 -12.70 36.36
C GLN A 34 1.15 -14.04 36.81
N SER A 35 1.51 -15.15 36.15
CA SER A 35 0.95 -16.48 36.40
C SER A 35 1.92 -17.47 37.02
N ASN A 36 3.24 -17.20 36.98
CA ASN A 36 4.26 -18.17 37.36
C ASN A 36 4.46 -18.27 38.89
N GLY A 37 3.93 -17.31 39.65
CA GLY A 37 4.00 -17.27 41.11
C GLY A 37 5.37 -16.85 41.68
N LEU A 38 6.22 -16.25 40.87
CA LEU A 38 7.51 -15.66 41.21
C LEU A 38 7.41 -14.13 41.06
N GLY A 39 8.43 -13.40 41.52
CA GLY A 39 8.45 -11.96 41.28
C GLY A 39 7.48 -11.13 42.13
N ASN A 40 7.27 -9.88 41.74
CA ASN A 40 6.33 -8.94 42.37
C ASN A 40 5.23 -8.54 41.40
N ASP A 41 4.09 -9.24 41.41
CA ASP A 41 2.92 -8.89 40.58
C ASP A 41 1.90 -7.97 41.29
N THR A 42 2.34 -7.10 42.18
CA THR A 42 1.40 -6.17 42.85
C THR A 42 0.73 -5.26 41.83
N ALA A 43 -0.50 -4.82 42.11
CA ALA A 43 -1.29 -4.04 41.16
C ALA A 43 -0.62 -2.75 40.64
N GLY A 44 0.40 -2.22 41.35
CA GLY A 44 1.13 -1.03 40.93
C GLY A 44 2.30 -1.29 39.98
N VAL A 45 2.75 -2.54 39.84
CA VAL A 45 3.83 -2.93 38.91
C VAL A 45 3.37 -3.95 37.88
N LYS A 46 2.21 -4.57 38.10
CA LYS A 46 1.50 -5.35 37.09
C LYS A 46 1.41 -4.53 35.79
N TRP A 47 1.81 -5.13 34.66
CA TRP A 47 1.94 -4.51 33.34
C TRP A 47 3.19 -3.64 33.14
N LEU A 48 4.23 -3.81 33.96
CA LEU A 48 5.55 -3.24 33.73
C LEU A 48 6.49 -4.33 33.23
N MET A 49 7.26 -4.05 32.18
CA MET A 49 8.19 -5.05 31.66
C MET A 49 9.55 -4.95 32.40
N GLY A 50 9.99 -6.03 33.06
CA GLY A 50 11.35 -6.16 33.58
C GLY A 50 11.60 -5.51 34.96
N GLU A 51 10.53 -5.12 35.65
CA GLU A 51 10.53 -4.58 37.01
C GLU A 51 11.27 -5.44 38.04
N ASP A 52 11.24 -6.77 37.89
CA ASP A 52 11.89 -7.69 38.82
C ASP A 52 13.40 -7.90 38.55
N VAL A 53 13.91 -7.35 37.44
CA VAL A 53 15.32 -7.44 37.10
C VAL A 53 16.11 -6.42 37.93
N SER A 54 16.76 -6.93 39.00
CA SER A 54 17.59 -6.14 39.90
C SER A 54 18.64 -5.30 39.14
N GLY A 55 18.57 -3.98 39.30
CA GLY A 55 19.50 -3.01 38.70
C GLY A 55 19.08 -2.49 37.33
N LEU A 56 18.11 -3.12 36.66
CA LEU A 56 17.47 -2.60 35.45
C LEU A 56 16.20 -1.82 35.81
N GLY A 57 15.31 -2.46 36.56
CA GLY A 57 13.95 -1.96 36.79
C GLY A 57 13.09 -2.03 35.53
N ALA A 58 11.85 -1.56 35.64
CA ALA A 58 10.89 -1.58 34.54
C ALA A 58 11.41 -0.75 33.36
N ILE A 59 11.33 -1.31 32.14
CA ILE A 59 11.78 -0.67 30.91
C ILE A 59 10.62 -0.18 30.02
N ARG A 60 9.43 -0.76 30.20
CA ARG A 60 8.20 -0.41 29.47
C ARG A 60 6.99 -0.55 30.37
N SER A 61 5.89 0.06 29.96
CA SER A 61 4.57 -0.19 30.55
C SER A 61 3.56 -0.55 29.47
N MET A 62 2.92 -1.71 29.59
CA MET A 62 1.84 -2.08 28.67
C MET A 62 0.55 -1.30 28.96
N SER A 63 0.32 -0.92 30.22
CA SER A 63 -0.88 -0.18 30.63
C SER A 63 -0.79 1.33 30.36
N ASN A 64 0.41 1.90 30.42
CA ASN A 64 0.68 3.31 30.13
C ASN A 64 2.04 3.48 29.40
N PRO A 65 2.16 3.08 28.13
CA PRO A 65 3.42 3.17 27.38
C PRO A 65 4.11 4.55 27.45
N PRO A 66 3.37 5.70 27.41
CA PRO A 66 3.97 7.03 27.51
C PRO A 66 4.74 7.29 28.81
N ALA A 67 4.52 6.53 29.89
CA ALA A 67 5.32 6.64 31.11
C ALA A 67 6.81 6.32 30.88
N TYR A 68 7.12 5.58 29.82
CA TYR A 68 8.47 5.17 29.42
C TYR A 68 8.89 5.77 28.07
N GLY A 69 8.11 6.70 27.52
CA GLY A 69 8.40 7.38 26.25
C GLY A 69 7.84 6.67 25.02
N ASP A 70 7.11 5.56 25.18
CA ASP A 70 6.54 4.79 24.09
C ASP A 70 5.17 5.34 23.66
N PRO A 71 4.75 5.14 22.40
CA PRO A 71 3.38 5.41 21.94
C PRO A 71 2.37 4.42 22.50
N ASP A 72 1.19 4.92 22.85
CA ASP A 72 -0.01 4.15 23.22
C ASP A 72 -1.05 4.06 22.09
N SER A 73 -0.77 4.66 20.92
CA SER A 73 -1.60 4.63 19.72
C SER A 73 -0.80 5.06 18.49
N LEU A 74 -1.28 4.75 17.28
CA LEU A 74 -0.70 5.30 16.05
C LEU A 74 -0.83 6.83 15.94
N SER A 75 -1.74 7.43 16.70
CA SER A 75 -1.88 8.88 16.83
C SER A 75 -1.00 9.50 17.92
N SER A 76 -0.25 8.69 18.67
CA SER A 76 0.50 9.16 19.82
C SER A 76 1.64 10.10 19.40
N PRO A 77 1.89 11.21 20.11
CA PRO A 77 3.04 12.08 19.83
C PRO A 77 4.38 11.38 20.02
N ASN A 78 4.39 10.26 20.75
CA ASN A 78 5.58 9.44 21.00
C ASN A 78 5.85 8.43 19.87
N TYR A 79 5.00 8.33 18.85
CA TYR A 79 5.21 7.36 17.76
C TYR A 79 6.55 7.63 17.06
N TYR A 80 7.41 6.60 17.03
CA TYR A 80 8.77 6.73 16.52
C TYR A 80 8.80 6.52 15.00
N VAL A 81 9.42 7.45 14.28
CA VAL A 81 9.44 7.48 12.79
C VAL A 81 10.85 7.42 12.19
N GLY A 82 11.87 7.32 13.04
CA GLY A 82 13.28 7.24 12.64
C GLY A 82 13.69 5.84 12.19
N GLU A 83 14.99 5.62 12.02
CA GLU A 83 15.56 4.34 11.59
C GLU A 83 16.31 3.60 12.71
N GLU A 84 16.57 4.26 13.86
CA GLU A 84 17.18 3.58 14.99
C GLU A 84 16.25 2.51 15.55
N ASP A 85 16.82 1.57 16.31
CA ASP A 85 16.05 0.48 16.90
C ASP A 85 15.20 -0.27 15.85
N ASN A 86 15.80 -0.53 14.69
CA ASN A 86 15.14 -1.18 13.56
C ASN A 86 13.83 -0.48 13.12
N GLY A 87 13.79 0.85 13.15
CA GLY A 87 12.55 1.59 12.89
C GLY A 87 11.63 1.72 14.12
N GLY A 88 12.23 1.66 15.31
CA GLY A 88 11.58 1.84 16.60
C GLY A 88 10.73 0.66 17.05
N VAL A 89 11.21 -0.57 16.87
CA VAL A 89 10.45 -1.79 17.23
C VAL A 89 10.11 -1.84 18.72
N HIS A 90 11.01 -1.41 19.61
CA HIS A 90 10.77 -1.40 21.05
C HIS A 90 9.97 -0.18 21.53
N TYR A 91 9.93 0.89 20.74
CA TYR A 91 9.07 2.04 21.00
C TYR A 91 7.64 1.71 20.57
N ASN A 92 7.48 1.42 19.28
CA ASN A 92 6.18 1.31 18.63
C ASN A 92 5.41 0.05 19.07
N SER A 93 6.03 -0.91 19.75
CA SER A 93 5.35 -2.04 20.40
C SER A 93 4.33 -1.60 21.45
N GLY A 94 4.51 -0.41 22.03
CA GLY A 94 3.58 0.22 22.98
C GLY A 94 2.14 0.30 22.47
N VAL A 95 1.94 0.45 21.15
CA VAL A 95 0.61 0.52 20.52
C VAL A 95 -0.16 -0.78 20.74
N ASN A 96 0.42 -1.93 20.44
CA ASN A 96 -0.24 -3.22 20.65
C ASN A 96 -0.19 -3.69 22.11
N ASN A 97 0.84 -3.31 22.86
CA ASN A 97 0.86 -3.54 24.31
C ASN A 97 -0.34 -2.88 25.00
N LYS A 98 -0.67 -1.64 24.61
CA LYS A 98 -1.86 -0.94 25.11
C LYS A 98 -3.16 -1.63 24.68
N ALA A 99 -3.24 -2.10 23.45
CA ALA A 99 -4.41 -2.84 22.94
C ALA A 99 -4.63 -4.14 23.75
N ALA A 100 -3.58 -4.94 23.95
CA ALA A 100 -3.63 -6.17 24.73
C ALA A 100 -4.01 -5.91 26.19
N TYR A 101 -3.46 -4.87 26.82
CA TYR A 101 -3.88 -4.43 28.15
C TYR A 101 -5.38 -4.15 28.21
N LEU A 102 -5.92 -3.39 27.24
CA LEU A 102 -7.34 -3.07 27.17
C LEU A 102 -8.20 -4.32 26.97
N MET A 103 -7.77 -5.28 26.13
CA MET A 103 -8.48 -6.54 25.97
C MET A 103 -8.52 -7.36 27.27
N VAL A 104 -7.42 -7.41 28.02
CA VAL A 104 -7.36 -8.18 29.27
C VAL A 104 -8.11 -7.50 30.42
N GLN A 105 -7.89 -6.20 30.63
CA GLN A 105 -8.38 -5.47 31.82
C GLN A 105 -9.65 -4.66 31.57
N GLY A 106 -9.98 -4.39 30.31
CA GLY A 106 -10.99 -3.39 29.94
C GLY A 106 -10.54 -1.96 30.24
N GLY A 107 -11.43 -1.01 30.00
CA GLY A 107 -11.21 0.42 30.31
C GLY A 107 -11.61 1.35 29.18
N SER A 108 -11.41 2.65 29.39
CA SER A 108 -11.73 3.67 28.38
C SER A 108 -10.46 4.35 27.86
N PHE A 109 -10.26 4.33 26.56
CA PHE A 109 -9.13 4.95 25.87
C PHE A 109 -9.51 5.28 24.43
N GLY A 110 -8.92 6.33 23.83
CA GLY A 110 -9.11 6.62 22.40
C GLY A 110 -10.55 6.85 21.91
N GLY A 111 -11.47 7.19 22.81
CA GLY A 111 -12.91 7.34 22.53
C GLY A 111 -13.71 6.02 22.53
N LYS A 112 -13.09 4.91 22.95
CA LYS A 112 -13.70 3.60 23.10
C LYS A 112 -13.76 3.20 24.57
N THR A 113 -14.74 2.37 24.91
CA THR A 113 -14.84 1.69 26.20
C THR A 113 -14.84 0.20 25.92
N VAL A 114 -13.83 -0.50 26.44
CA VAL A 114 -13.62 -1.93 26.23
C VAL A 114 -14.06 -2.69 27.48
N THR A 115 -14.92 -3.67 27.29
CA THR A 115 -15.25 -4.67 28.31
C THR A 115 -14.13 -5.70 28.36
N ALA A 116 -13.64 -6.04 29.55
CA ALA A 116 -12.57 -6.99 29.73
C ALA A 116 -12.93 -8.39 29.19
N LEU A 117 -12.11 -8.95 28.30
CA LEU A 117 -12.16 -10.35 27.89
C LEU A 117 -11.50 -11.27 28.92
N GLY A 118 -10.48 -10.75 29.62
CA GLY A 118 -9.61 -11.51 30.52
C GLY A 118 -8.51 -12.27 29.78
N VAL A 119 -7.55 -12.79 30.55
CA VAL A 119 -6.28 -13.35 30.04
C VAL A 119 -6.51 -14.50 29.04
N ASN A 120 -7.33 -15.49 29.39
CA ASN A 120 -7.47 -16.71 28.59
C ASN A 120 -7.99 -16.44 27.17
N LYS A 121 -9.04 -15.62 27.06
CA LYS A 121 -9.63 -15.27 25.76
C LYS A 121 -8.64 -14.45 24.92
N THR A 122 -8.01 -13.44 25.53
CA THR A 122 -7.03 -12.60 24.83
C THR A 122 -5.86 -13.42 24.30
N LEU A 123 -5.30 -14.34 25.10
CA LEU A 123 -4.20 -15.20 24.66
C LEU A 123 -4.60 -16.18 23.55
N ALA A 124 -5.80 -16.76 23.60
CA ALA A 124 -6.27 -17.63 22.52
C ALA A 124 -6.36 -16.88 21.17
N ILE A 125 -6.79 -15.61 21.21
CA ILE A 125 -6.90 -14.75 20.03
C ILE A 125 -5.52 -14.34 19.50
N TYR A 126 -4.61 -13.91 20.38
CA TYR A 126 -3.25 -13.57 19.96
C TYR A 126 -2.45 -14.78 19.47
N TYR A 127 -2.66 -15.96 20.06
CA TYR A 127 -2.04 -17.20 19.59
C TYR A 127 -2.50 -17.53 18.18
N GLU A 128 -3.81 -17.55 17.93
CA GLU A 128 -4.38 -17.77 16.60
C GLU A 128 -3.83 -16.77 15.56
N ALA A 129 -3.75 -15.48 15.92
CA ALA A 129 -3.18 -14.48 15.03
C ALA A 129 -1.69 -14.74 14.73
N GLN A 130 -0.89 -15.04 15.76
CA GLN A 130 0.55 -15.25 15.66
C GLN A 130 0.93 -16.55 14.92
N THR A 131 0.14 -17.60 15.04
CA THR A 131 0.48 -18.91 14.46
C THR A 131 -0.16 -19.19 13.12
N ASN A 132 -1.32 -18.57 12.82
CA ASN A 132 -2.12 -18.99 11.66
C ASN A 132 -2.46 -17.87 10.68
N LEU A 133 -2.29 -16.59 11.05
CA LEU A 133 -2.83 -15.48 10.26
C LEU A 133 -1.80 -14.42 9.86
N LEU A 134 -0.91 -14.02 10.79
CA LEU A 134 0.13 -13.03 10.52
C LEU A 134 1.17 -13.60 9.55
N VAL A 135 1.63 -12.75 8.65
CA VAL A 135 2.74 -13.04 7.72
C VAL A 135 3.92 -12.13 8.03
N SER A 136 5.07 -12.42 7.41
CA SER A 136 6.34 -11.78 7.79
C SER A 136 6.35 -10.25 7.62
N GLY A 137 5.62 -9.71 6.64
CA GLY A 137 5.47 -8.27 6.42
C GLY A 137 4.25 -7.61 7.03
N SER A 138 3.49 -8.30 7.90
CA SER A 138 2.27 -7.75 8.49
C SER A 138 2.52 -6.46 9.27
N ASP A 139 1.67 -5.47 9.05
CA ASP A 139 1.69 -4.18 9.73
C ASP A 139 0.53 -4.03 10.76
N TYR A 140 0.34 -2.85 11.34
CA TYR A 140 -0.73 -2.64 12.31
C TYR A 140 -2.13 -2.67 11.71
N ALA A 141 -2.31 -2.31 10.43
CA ALA A 141 -3.57 -2.47 9.74
C ALA A 141 -3.88 -3.96 9.49
N ASP A 142 -2.86 -4.78 9.23
CA ASP A 142 -3.01 -6.24 9.22
C ASP A 142 -3.36 -6.76 10.60
N LEU A 143 -2.61 -6.40 11.64
CA LEU A 143 -2.89 -6.85 13.01
C LEU A 143 -4.29 -6.43 13.47
N TYR A 144 -4.72 -5.22 13.11
CA TYR A 144 -6.11 -4.78 13.27
C TYR A 144 -7.04 -5.83 12.70
N ASN A 145 -6.99 -6.09 11.39
CA ASN A 145 -7.86 -7.03 10.70
C ASN A 145 -7.79 -8.46 11.23
N LEU A 146 -6.59 -8.96 11.48
CA LEU A 146 -6.31 -10.34 11.82
C LEU A 146 -6.64 -10.68 13.28
N LEU A 147 -6.55 -9.74 14.24
CA LEU A 147 -7.01 -10.02 15.62
C LEU A 147 -8.53 -10.22 15.69
N TYR A 148 -9.29 -9.47 14.90
CA TYR A 148 -10.74 -9.70 14.80
C TYR A 148 -11.03 -11.02 14.10
N GLN A 149 -10.34 -11.32 13.00
CA GLN A 149 -10.50 -12.60 12.31
C GLN A 149 -10.12 -13.79 13.21
N ALA A 150 -9.03 -13.68 13.97
CA ALA A 150 -8.63 -14.65 14.98
C ALA A 150 -9.72 -14.85 16.03
N CYS A 151 -10.32 -13.77 16.53
CA CYS A 151 -11.45 -13.88 17.44
C CYS A 151 -12.65 -14.60 16.80
N LEU A 152 -12.99 -14.27 15.54
CA LEU A 152 -14.06 -14.96 14.81
C LEU A 152 -13.78 -16.46 14.67
N ASN A 153 -12.54 -16.84 14.36
CA ASN A 153 -12.11 -18.24 14.27
C ASN A 153 -12.28 -18.97 15.61
N GLN A 154 -12.14 -18.25 16.73
CA GLN A 154 -12.23 -18.81 18.08
C GLN A 154 -13.64 -18.72 18.71
N VAL A 155 -14.65 -18.13 18.04
CA VAL A 155 -16.01 -18.07 18.58
C VAL A 155 -16.56 -19.48 18.86
N GLY A 156 -16.97 -19.71 20.11
CA GLY A 156 -17.42 -21.02 20.59
C GLY A 156 -16.34 -21.85 21.30
N ASN A 157 -15.07 -21.46 21.18
CA ASN A 157 -13.94 -22.04 21.92
C ASN A 157 -13.60 -21.17 23.13
N ASP A 158 -13.14 -21.78 24.22
CA ASP A 158 -12.66 -21.08 25.44
C ASP A 158 -13.62 -20.02 26.02
N GLY A 159 -14.92 -20.16 25.73
CA GLY A 159 -15.96 -19.22 26.14
C GLY A 159 -15.95 -17.88 25.37
N ILE A 160 -15.24 -17.81 24.24
CA ILE A 160 -15.25 -16.65 23.33
C ILE A 160 -16.59 -16.58 22.61
N LEU A 161 -17.20 -15.40 22.66
CA LEU A 161 -18.49 -15.05 22.07
C LEU A 161 -18.26 -14.01 20.97
N MET A 162 -19.22 -13.90 20.04
CA MET A 162 -19.20 -12.84 19.02
C MET A 162 -19.08 -11.42 19.63
N ALA A 163 -19.64 -11.21 20.82
CA ALA A 163 -19.52 -9.94 21.53
C ALA A 163 -18.08 -9.64 21.97
N ASP A 164 -17.28 -10.64 22.32
CA ASP A 164 -15.86 -10.46 22.66
C ASP A 164 -15.08 -9.94 21.45
N CYS A 165 -15.44 -10.36 20.23
CA CYS A 165 -14.77 -9.87 19.01
C CYS A 165 -15.04 -8.39 18.74
N GLN A 166 -16.21 -7.88 19.15
CA GLN A 166 -16.45 -6.44 19.11
C GLN A 166 -15.54 -5.70 20.09
N GLU A 167 -15.27 -6.27 21.27
CA GLU A 167 -14.35 -5.68 22.25
C GLU A 167 -12.88 -5.73 21.78
N VAL A 168 -12.48 -6.77 21.03
CA VAL A 168 -11.19 -6.80 20.31
C VAL A 168 -11.12 -5.63 19.32
N ARG A 169 -12.17 -5.43 18.52
CA ARG A 169 -12.26 -4.29 17.59
C ARG A 169 -12.14 -2.96 18.31
N ASP A 170 -12.90 -2.78 19.38
CA ASP A 170 -12.88 -1.55 20.16
C ASP A 170 -11.53 -1.29 20.81
N ALA A 171 -10.80 -2.32 21.27
CA ALA A 171 -9.43 -2.16 21.78
C ALA A 171 -8.45 -1.73 20.67
N THR A 172 -8.54 -2.33 19.48
CA THR A 172 -7.68 -1.95 18.34
C THR A 172 -8.03 -0.56 17.76
N ASP A 173 -9.32 -0.18 17.73
CA ASP A 173 -9.78 1.17 17.37
C ASP A 173 -9.33 2.23 18.40
N ALA A 174 -9.26 1.85 19.69
CA ALA A 174 -8.83 2.73 20.77
C ALA A 174 -7.39 3.21 20.54
N VAL A 175 -6.54 2.33 20.00
CA VAL A 175 -5.13 2.61 19.72
C VAL A 175 -4.85 2.96 18.24
N LYS A 176 -5.91 3.11 17.43
CA LYS A 176 -5.88 3.59 16.04
C LYS A 176 -5.11 2.70 15.05
N MET A 177 -5.10 1.38 15.26
CA MET A 177 -4.45 0.45 14.31
C MET A 177 -5.11 0.42 12.93
N ASP A 178 -6.32 0.95 12.77
CA ASP A 178 -7.02 1.14 11.48
C ASP A 178 -6.52 2.35 10.68
N GLN A 179 -5.56 3.11 11.22
CA GLN A 179 -5.09 4.37 10.66
C GLN A 179 -3.59 4.32 10.41
N GLN A 180 -3.09 5.39 9.78
CA GLN A 180 -1.65 5.57 9.61
C GLN A 180 -1.05 6.43 10.72
N PRO A 181 0.25 6.27 11.03
CA PRO A 181 0.89 7.05 12.08
C PRO A 181 0.74 8.56 11.83
N ALA A 182 0.10 9.27 12.76
CA ALA A 182 -0.25 10.68 12.55
C ALA A 182 0.96 11.62 12.39
N ASN A 183 2.10 11.21 12.94
CA ASN A 183 3.35 11.97 12.92
C ASN A 183 4.34 11.49 11.83
N ASP A 184 3.92 10.57 10.95
CA ASP A 184 4.74 10.10 9.84
C ASP A 184 4.13 10.50 8.48
N PRO A 185 4.50 11.66 7.91
CA PRO A 185 4.00 12.07 6.60
C PRO A 185 4.51 11.17 5.46
N GLY A 186 5.46 10.26 5.73
CA GLY A 186 6.01 9.34 4.75
C GLY A 186 5.26 8.01 4.63
N TYR A 187 4.45 7.64 5.62
CA TYR A 187 3.72 6.37 5.62
C TYR A 187 2.53 6.47 4.65
N ASN A 188 2.43 5.54 3.70
CA ASN A 188 1.34 5.53 2.71
C ASN A 188 0.40 4.35 2.95
N PRO A 189 -0.91 4.56 3.04
CA PRO A 189 -1.85 3.46 3.15
C PRO A 189 -1.88 2.65 1.85
N ASP A 190 -2.31 1.40 1.97
CA ASP A 190 -2.62 0.59 0.81
C ASP A 190 -3.66 1.25 -0.08
N THR A 191 -3.41 1.17 -1.38
CA THR A 191 -4.31 1.65 -2.40
C THR A 191 -5.48 0.68 -2.53
N PRO A 192 -6.73 1.10 -2.29
CA PRO A 192 -7.89 0.25 -2.53
C PRO A 192 -7.98 -0.11 -4.02
N LEU A 193 -8.31 -1.37 -4.31
CA LEU A 193 -8.45 -1.83 -5.70
C LEU A 193 -9.57 -1.05 -6.41
N CYS A 194 -10.80 -1.15 -5.89
CA CYS A 194 -11.97 -0.46 -6.41
C CYS A 194 -12.74 0.22 -5.26
N SER A 195 -13.30 1.41 -5.52
CA SER A 195 -13.98 2.21 -4.49
C SER A 195 -15.45 1.87 -4.26
N THR A 196 -16.10 1.15 -5.18
CA THR A 196 -17.56 0.89 -5.15
C THR A 196 -17.94 -0.51 -5.61
N TYR A 197 -17.12 -1.13 -6.44
CA TYR A 197 -17.38 -2.45 -7.02
C TYR A 197 -16.35 -3.46 -6.52
N SER A 198 -16.67 -4.75 -6.56
CA SER A 198 -15.66 -5.79 -6.44
C SER A 198 -14.75 -5.78 -7.68
N PRO A 199 -13.43 -5.94 -7.53
CA PRO A 199 -12.52 -6.02 -8.67
C PRO A 199 -12.78 -7.31 -9.47
N ASN A 200 -12.74 -7.21 -10.80
CA ASN A 200 -12.71 -8.38 -11.68
C ASN A 200 -11.25 -8.67 -12.07
N MET A 201 -10.70 -9.74 -11.49
CA MET A 201 -9.30 -10.12 -11.67
C MET A 201 -9.04 -10.68 -13.07
N VAL A 202 -8.18 -10.00 -13.82
CA VAL A 202 -7.71 -10.42 -15.16
C VAL A 202 -6.42 -11.23 -15.04
N PHE A 203 -5.57 -10.83 -14.11
CA PHE A 203 -4.33 -11.50 -13.76
C PHE A 203 -4.07 -11.27 -12.27
N SER A 204 -3.54 -12.29 -11.59
CA SER A 204 -3.07 -12.20 -10.21
C SER A 204 -1.87 -13.13 -10.07
N ASP A 205 -0.86 -12.67 -9.37
CA ASP A 205 0.31 -13.45 -8.99
C ASP A 205 0.78 -12.95 -7.62
N ASP A 206 0.46 -13.74 -6.60
CA ASP A 206 0.91 -13.62 -5.21
C ASP A 206 2.23 -14.38 -4.99
N LEU A 207 2.84 -14.89 -6.06
CA LEU A 207 4.10 -15.64 -6.10
C LEU A 207 4.13 -16.98 -5.35
N GLU A 208 3.09 -17.35 -4.62
CA GLU A 208 2.99 -18.63 -3.91
C GLU A 208 3.03 -19.86 -4.84
N ALA A 209 2.74 -19.66 -6.13
CA ALA A 209 2.83 -20.68 -7.17
C ALA A 209 4.22 -20.74 -7.87
N GLY A 210 5.22 -20.02 -7.35
CA GLY A 210 6.55 -19.92 -7.91
C GLY A 210 6.71 -18.82 -8.96
N SER A 211 7.96 -18.53 -9.34
CA SER A 211 8.31 -17.40 -10.21
C SER A 211 8.17 -17.63 -11.72
N THR A 212 7.36 -18.60 -12.16
CA THR A 212 7.32 -19.00 -13.60
C THR A 212 6.80 -17.91 -14.54
N ASN A 213 6.09 -16.91 -14.03
CA ASN A 213 5.65 -15.75 -14.79
C ASN A 213 6.75 -14.69 -14.98
N TRP A 214 7.94 -14.88 -14.39
CA TRP A 214 8.95 -13.85 -14.24
C TRP A 214 10.27 -14.23 -14.91
N ILE A 215 10.93 -13.23 -15.46
CA ILE A 215 12.32 -13.30 -15.92
C ILE A 215 13.05 -12.16 -15.24
N PHE A 216 14.10 -12.47 -14.50
CA PHE A 216 14.78 -11.46 -13.71
C PHE A 216 16.30 -11.58 -13.79
N ASP A 217 16.95 -10.43 -13.66
CA ASP A 217 18.40 -10.27 -13.69
C ASP A 217 19.04 -10.70 -12.35
N TRP A 218 20.36 -10.81 -12.30
CA TRP A 218 21.12 -11.46 -11.22
C TRP A 218 20.96 -10.88 -9.81
N ARG A 219 20.50 -9.63 -9.65
CA ARG A 219 20.19 -9.03 -8.33
C ARG A 219 18.79 -9.33 -7.83
N TRP A 220 17.90 -9.73 -8.73
CA TRP A 220 16.56 -10.11 -8.38
C TRP A 220 16.52 -11.61 -8.10
N SER A 221 15.81 -12.00 -7.05
CA SER A 221 15.61 -13.37 -6.64
C SER A 221 14.14 -13.63 -6.30
N TYR A 222 13.78 -14.90 -6.36
CA TYR A 222 12.58 -15.41 -5.69
C TYR A 222 12.97 -15.69 -4.25
N ASP A 223 12.34 -14.95 -3.34
CA ASP A 223 12.68 -14.82 -1.92
C ASP A 223 14.02 -14.14 -1.63
N SER A 224 14.12 -13.55 -0.44
CA SER A 224 15.36 -12.97 0.08
C SER A 224 16.32 -14.06 0.56
N PRO A 225 17.65 -13.91 0.36
CA PRO A 225 18.63 -14.75 1.03
C PRO A 225 18.82 -14.39 2.51
N TYR A 226 18.15 -13.32 2.98
CA TYR A 226 18.16 -12.84 4.37
C TYR A 226 16.85 -13.23 5.08
N ASP A 227 16.35 -12.40 6.00
CA ASP A 227 15.07 -12.62 6.67
C ASP A 227 13.87 -12.33 5.73
N PRO A 228 12.72 -13.01 5.92
CA PRO A 228 11.59 -12.88 5.03
C PRO A 228 10.75 -11.64 5.28
N LEU A 229 10.21 -11.08 4.20
CA LEU A 229 9.32 -9.92 4.23
C LEU A 229 8.27 -10.04 3.12
N ALA A 230 7.36 -10.99 3.27
CA ALA A 230 6.23 -11.26 2.38
C ALA A 230 5.03 -10.37 2.76
N HIS A 231 4.31 -9.85 1.76
CA HIS A 231 3.06 -9.13 1.99
C HIS A 231 1.89 -10.11 2.15
N SER A 232 1.94 -11.21 1.42
CA SER A 232 0.99 -12.32 1.50
C SER A 232 1.74 -13.65 1.48
N GLY A 233 1.17 -14.69 2.08
CA GLY A 233 1.78 -16.03 2.09
C GLY A 233 3.22 -16.02 2.62
N GLU A 234 4.11 -16.69 1.90
CA GLU A 234 5.52 -16.88 2.28
C GLU A 234 6.49 -16.29 1.24
N HIS A 235 6.04 -16.09 0.00
CA HIS A 235 6.90 -15.89 -1.16
C HIS A 235 6.75 -14.51 -1.80
N TYR A 236 7.86 -13.98 -2.32
CA TYR A 236 7.92 -12.65 -2.93
C TYR A 236 9.14 -12.54 -3.86
N LEU A 237 9.20 -11.50 -4.69
CA LEU A 237 10.42 -11.14 -5.41
C LEU A 237 11.23 -10.15 -4.57
N TYR A 238 12.55 -10.31 -4.58
CA TYR A 238 13.47 -9.43 -3.86
C TYR A 238 14.60 -8.99 -4.77
N ALA A 239 15.00 -7.72 -4.67
CA ALA A 239 16.16 -7.16 -5.34
C ALA A 239 17.11 -6.57 -4.30
N ASP A 240 18.34 -7.08 -4.25
CA ASP A 240 19.31 -6.66 -3.24
C ASP A 240 20.03 -5.35 -3.59
N ASP A 241 20.14 -4.45 -2.60
CA ASP A 241 21.01 -3.27 -2.68
C ASP A 241 22.40 -3.53 -2.07
N TYR A 242 22.64 -4.75 -1.59
CA TYR A 242 23.89 -5.14 -0.95
C TYR A 242 24.69 -6.12 -1.81
N PHE A 243 26.01 -5.99 -2.00
CA PHE A 243 26.87 -4.87 -1.64
C PHE A 243 26.78 -3.74 -2.69
N ALA A 244 27.17 -2.53 -2.27
CA ALA A 244 27.32 -1.34 -3.10
C ALA A 244 28.06 -1.66 -4.42
N SER A 245 27.36 -1.54 -5.54
CA SER A 245 27.98 -1.65 -6.87
C SER A 245 27.03 -1.18 -7.95
N VAL A 246 27.59 -0.44 -8.93
CA VAL A 246 26.82 0.09 -10.05
C VAL A 246 26.10 -1.05 -10.73
N SER A 247 24.77 -0.98 -10.72
CA SER A 247 23.95 -2.03 -11.30
C SER A 247 22.68 -1.48 -11.91
N ASP A 248 22.21 -2.18 -12.93
CA ASP A 248 21.02 -1.86 -13.71
C ASP A 248 20.33 -3.20 -13.99
N THR A 249 19.37 -3.54 -13.13
CA THR A 249 18.78 -4.89 -13.09
C THR A 249 17.28 -4.80 -13.01
N SER A 250 16.59 -5.84 -13.50
CA SER A 250 15.14 -5.83 -13.54
C SER A 250 14.51 -7.20 -13.30
N ALA A 251 13.29 -7.19 -12.79
CA ALA A 251 12.35 -8.29 -12.88
C ALA A 251 11.25 -7.94 -13.89
N THR A 252 11.12 -8.77 -14.92
CA THR A 252 10.16 -8.60 -16.01
C THR A 252 9.07 -9.65 -15.90
N LEU A 253 7.83 -9.18 -15.81
CA LEU A 253 6.65 -10.03 -15.85
C LEU A 253 6.39 -10.49 -17.30
N LYS A 254 5.81 -11.68 -17.45
CA LYS A 254 5.32 -12.18 -18.74
C LYS A 254 4.40 -11.17 -19.41
N GLU A 255 4.28 -11.30 -20.73
CA GLU A 255 3.40 -10.43 -21.50
C GLU A 255 1.93 -10.66 -21.12
N LEU A 256 1.21 -9.56 -20.87
CA LEU A 256 -0.20 -9.56 -20.51
C LEU A 256 -1.01 -8.79 -21.55
N SER A 257 -2.16 -9.30 -21.93
CA SER A 257 -3.15 -8.55 -22.71
C SER A 257 -3.90 -7.61 -21.78
N VAL A 258 -3.84 -6.30 -22.04
CA VAL A 258 -4.45 -5.26 -21.20
C VAL A 258 -5.91 -5.03 -21.63
N PRO A 259 -6.91 -5.35 -20.79
CA PRO A 259 -8.30 -5.03 -21.11
C PRO A 259 -8.57 -3.54 -21.05
N TYR A 260 -9.72 -3.16 -21.58
CA TYR A 260 -10.26 -1.82 -21.39
C TYR A 260 -10.65 -1.61 -19.92
N ASN A 261 -10.42 -0.41 -19.41
CA ASN A 261 -10.63 -0.04 -18.00
C ASN A 261 -9.82 -0.86 -17.00
N ALA A 262 -8.66 -1.37 -17.41
CA ALA A 262 -7.78 -2.12 -16.54
C ALA A 262 -6.91 -1.22 -15.67
N TYR A 263 -6.57 -1.74 -14.50
CA TYR A 263 -5.59 -1.21 -13.58
C TYR A 263 -4.51 -2.26 -13.35
N LEU A 264 -3.26 -1.81 -13.18
CA LEU A 264 -2.21 -2.62 -12.57
C LEU A 264 -2.10 -2.19 -11.11
N HIS A 265 -1.96 -3.15 -10.21
CA HIS A 265 -1.71 -2.93 -8.79
C HIS A 265 -0.65 -3.93 -8.32
N PHE A 266 0.19 -3.52 -7.39
CA PHE A 266 1.19 -4.39 -6.77
C PHE A 266 1.53 -3.89 -5.39
N SER A 267 1.85 -4.81 -4.49
CA SER A 267 2.39 -4.52 -3.17
C SER A 267 3.91 -4.53 -3.24
N HIS A 268 4.54 -3.55 -2.62
CA HIS A 268 5.99 -3.48 -2.55
C HIS A 268 6.45 -2.72 -1.32
N THR A 269 7.65 -3.04 -0.85
CA THR A 269 8.39 -2.25 0.13
C THR A 269 9.81 -2.06 -0.38
N TYR A 270 10.39 -0.91 -0.13
CA TYR A 270 11.75 -0.63 -0.55
C TYR A 270 12.47 0.24 0.47
N ASN A 271 13.78 -0.02 0.60
CA ASN A 271 14.71 0.83 1.31
C ASN A 271 15.97 0.97 0.46
N PHE A 272 16.11 2.13 -0.15
CA PHE A 272 17.24 2.51 -0.99
C PHE A 272 18.14 3.53 -0.31
N GLU A 273 19.42 3.54 -0.70
CA GLU A 273 20.39 4.49 -0.17
C GLU A 273 19.93 5.94 -0.35
N SER A 274 19.91 6.66 0.77
CA SER A 274 19.55 8.07 0.80
C SER A 274 20.26 8.78 1.96
N PHE A 275 20.47 10.09 1.81
CA PHE A 275 21.18 10.89 2.80
C PHE A 275 20.54 12.26 2.98
N TYR A 276 20.35 12.65 4.24
CA TYR A 276 19.86 13.98 4.59
C TYR A 276 21.03 14.94 4.80
N TYR A 277 21.12 15.98 3.98
CA TYR A 277 22.16 17.00 4.06
C TYR A 277 21.62 18.39 3.75
N ASN A 278 22.03 19.40 4.53
CA ASN A 278 21.62 20.80 4.34
C ASN A 278 20.10 20.97 4.12
N SER A 279 19.32 20.34 4.99
CA SER A 279 17.85 20.38 4.98
C SER A 279 17.18 19.78 3.74
N LYS A 280 17.85 18.84 3.06
CA LYS A 280 17.35 18.19 1.85
C LYS A 280 17.72 16.70 1.85
N MET A 281 16.78 15.86 1.42
CA MET A 281 17.06 14.46 1.11
C MET A 281 17.68 14.31 -0.28
N TYR A 282 18.72 13.48 -0.35
CA TYR A 282 19.39 13.02 -1.56
C TYR A 282 19.14 11.52 -1.69
N TYR A 283 18.73 11.08 -2.87
CA TYR A 283 18.44 9.68 -3.17
C TYR A 283 19.45 9.18 -4.17
N PHE A 284 20.29 8.25 -3.78
CA PHE A 284 21.39 7.79 -4.62
C PHE A 284 20.98 6.56 -5.41
N ASP A 285 20.13 5.73 -4.80
CA ASP A 285 19.56 4.52 -5.38
C ASP A 285 18.05 4.61 -5.52
N GLY A 286 17.51 3.75 -6.39
CA GLY A 286 16.07 3.72 -6.61
C GLY A 286 15.60 2.76 -7.69
N GLY A 287 14.28 2.69 -7.79
CA GLY A 287 13.55 1.82 -8.69
C GLY A 287 12.56 2.54 -9.58
N VAL A 288 12.37 2.05 -10.80
CA VAL A 288 11.33 2.53 -11.73
C VAL A 288 10.50 1.36 -12.22
N LEU A 289 9.23 1.64 -12.55
CA LEU A 289 8.40 0.72 -13.31
C LEU A 289 8.40 1.14 -14.78
N GLU A 290 8.69 0.20 -15.67
CA GLU A 290 8.67 0.42 -17.10
C GLU A 290 7.73 -0.55 -17.79
N TYR A 291 7.22 -0.14 -18.95
CA TYR A 291 6.37 -0.98 -19.80
C TYR A 291 6.88 -1.03 -21.24
N SER A 292 6.55 -2.11 -21.94
CA SER A 292 6.86 -2.32 -23.34
C SER A 292 5.64 -2.83 -24.11
N THR A 293 5.37 -2.23 -25.26
CA THR A 293 4.28 -2.63 -26.19
C THR A 293 4.82 -3.35 -27.44
N ASN A 294 6.12 -3.66 -27.46
CA ASN A 294 6.80 -4.33 -28.57
C ASN A 294 7.67 -5.49 -28.08
N ALA A 295 7.09 -6.32 -27.21
CA ALA A 295 7.69 -7.53 -26.66
C ALA A 295 9.02 -7.35 -25.90
N GLY A 296 9.32 -6.13 -25.44
CA GLY A 296 10.54 -5.79 -24.68
C GLY A 296 11.66 -5.17 -25.50
N LEU A 297 11.44 -4.83 -26.78
CA LEU A 297 12.45 -4.19 -27.62
C LEU A 297 12.75 -2.75 -27.19
N THR A 298 11.72 -2.00 -26.78
CA THR A 298 11.85 -0.67 -26.18
C THR A 298 11.00 -0.56 -24.93
N TRP A 299 11.46 0.24 -23.98
CA TRP A 299 10.83 0.43 -22.67
C TRP A 299 10.50 1.89 -22.44
N ASN A 300 9.31 2.14 -21.89
CA ASN A 300 8.82 3.46 -21.52
C ASN A 300 8.59 3.51 -20.02
N ASP A 301 8.81 4.68 -19.42
CA ASP A 301 8.52 4.90 -18.00
C ASP A 301 7.00 4.86 -17.74
N ALA A 302 6.59 4.11 -16.72
CA ALA A 302 5.18 3.93 -16.35
C ALA A 302 4.68 4.93 -15.30
N GLY A 303 5.55 5.76 -14.73
CA GLY A 303 5.26 6.63 -13.59
C GLY A 303 4.11 7.61 -13.82
N TRP A 304 3.93 8.09 -15.05
CA TRP A 304 2.83 8.99 -15.41
C TRP A 304 1.44 8.32 -15.39
N MET A 305 1.38 6.98 -15.40
CA MET A 305 0.13 6.22 -15.29
C MET A 305 -0.23 5.91 -13.84
N MET A 306 0.69 6.12 -12.89
CA MET A 306 0.45 5.86 -11.46
C MET A 306 -0.54 6.88 -10.92
N ASP A 307 -1.69 6.40 -10.46
CA ASP A 307 -2.74 7.23 -9.86
C ASP A 307 -2.77 7.16 -8.33
N SER A 308 -1.94 6.30 -7.74
CA SER A 308 -1.74 6.18 -6.29
C SER A 308 -0.35 5.63 -5.97
N ASN A 309 0.25 6.12 -4.90
CA ASN A 309 1.54 5.69 -4.33
C ASN A 309 2.72 5.59 -5.33
N GLY A 310 2.73 6.41 -6.37
CA GLY A 310 3.82 6.43 -7.35
C GLY A 310 5.14 7.03 -6.83
N TYR A 311 6.03 7.38 -7.76
CA TYR A 311 7.38 7.89 -7.47
C TYR A 311 7.41 9.04 -6.46
N LYS A 312 8.33 8.93 -5.49
CA LYS A 312 8.43 9.85 -4.34
C LYS A 312 9.61 10.81 -4.42
N GLY A 313 10.50 10.65 -5.40
CA GLY A 313 11.64 11.54 -5.57
C GLY A 313 12.36 11.32 -6.89
N VAL A 314 13.55 11.91 -7.00
CA VAL A 314 14.40 11.87 -8.19
C VAL A 314 15.77 11.35 -7.80
N ILE A 315 16.27 10.36 -8.52
CA ILE A 315 17.61 9.80 -8.30
C ILE A 315 18.66 10.87 -8.59
N TYR A 316 19.61 11.01 -7.66
CA TYR A 316 20.57 12.10 -7.63
C TYR A 316 21.52 12.05 -8.83
N LYS A 317 21.85 13.24 -9.32
CA LYS A 317 22.42 13.44 -10.65
C LYS A 317 23.93 13.23 -10.76
N ASP A 318 24.66 13.37 -9.65
CA ASP A 318 26.13 13.54 -9.68
C ASP A 318 26.90 12.22 -9.45
N TRP A 319 26.22 11.12 -9.12
CA TRP A 319 26.82 9.79 -8.95
C TRP A 319 26.64 8.88 -10.17
N VAL A 320 27.13 7.65 -10.09
CA VAL A 320 27.23 6.69 -11.20
C VAL A 320 25.96 5.86 -11.42
N ASN A 321 24.88 6.12 -10.68
CA ASN A 321 23.60 5.44 -10.84
C ASN A 321 23.09 5.52 -12.31
N PRO A 322 22.77 4.39 -12.96
CA PRO A 322 22.31 4.34 -14.35
C PRO A 322 20.93 4.99 -14.57
N LEU A 323 20.14 5.17 -13.51
CA LEU A 323 18.82 5.79 -13.52
C LEU A 323 18.82 7.26 -13.03
N LYS A 324 20.00 7.86 -12.83
CA LYS A 324 20.11 9.25 -12.36
C LYS A 324 19.30 10.27 -13.15
N ASN A 325 18.80 11.30 -12.47
CA ASN A 325 17.86 12.32 -12.97
C ASN A 325 16.45 11.82 -13.30
N ARG A 326 16.11 10.56 -13.03
CA ARG A 326 14.75 10.06 -13.23
C ARG A 326 13.92 10.21 -11.95
N PRO A 327 12.64 10.61 -12.06
CA PRO A 327 11.65 10.30 -11.04
C PRO A 327 11.60 8.79 -10.79
N ALA A 328 11.56 8.38 -9.52
CA ALA A 328 11.66 6.97 -9.13
C ALA A 328 11.03 6.70 -7.75
N PHE A 329 10.84 5.42 -7.44
CA PHE A 329 10.74 4.92 -6.09
C PHE A 329 12.11 5.07 -5.41
N VAL A 330 12.17 5.83 -4.32
CA VAL A 330 13.42 6.20 -3.64
C VAL A 330 13.19 6.33 -2.14
N GLY A 331 14.26 6.18 -1.36
CA GLY A 331 14.21 6.26 0.10
C GLY A 331 13.61 5.00 0.73
N ASN A 332 12.84 5.17 1.80
CA ASN A 332 12.32 4.09 2.62
C ASN A 332 10.78 4.16 2.70
N THR A 333 10.09 3.06 2.38
CA THR A 333 8.62 2.97 2.54
C THR A 333 8.18 2.68 3.97
N LYS A 334 9.09 2.18 4.82
CA LYS A 334 8.84 1.83 6.23
C LYS A 334 7.84 0.69 6.44
N GLY A 335 7.72 -0.20 5.46
CA GLY A 335 6.72 -1.25 5.40
C GLY A 335 6.14 -1.38 4.00
N TYR A 336 5.25 -2.35 3.82
CA TYR A 336 4.55 -2.52 2.55
C TYR A 336 3.64 -1.33 2.27
N VAL A 337 3.63 -0.94 1.00
CA VAL A 337 2.65 -0.07 0.40
C VAL A 337 2.18 -0.72 -0.88
N SER A 338 1.09 -0.23 -1.45
CA SER A 338 0.66 -0.68 -2.77
C SER A 338 0.51 0.47 -3.75
N THR A 339 1.05 0.26 -4.95
CA THR A 339 1.02 1.22 -6.07
C THR A 339 -0.05 0.80 -7.07
N ARG A 340 -0.80 1.77 -7.63
CA ARG A 340 -1.78 1.50 -8.69
C ARG A 340 -1.55 2.37 -9.93
N LEU A 341 -1.68 1.75 -11.10
CA LEU A 341 -1.61 2.39 -12.40
C LEU A 341 -2.95 2.28 -13.13
N ASN A 342 -3.38 3.36 -13.77
CA ASN A 342 -4.49 3.34 -14.72
C ASN A 342 -3.96 2.95 -16.11
N LEU A 343 -4.37 1.78 -16.62
CA LEU A 343 -3.87 1.23 -17.88
C LEU A 343 -4.72 1.63 -19.10
N ALA A 344 -5.66 2.58 -18.96
CA ALA A 344 -6.45 3.06 -20.09
C ALA A 344 -5.62 3.43 -21.35
N PRO A 345 -4.43 4.05 -21.24
CA PRO A 345 -3.60 4.35 -22.41
C PRO A 345 -3.01 3.13 -23.12
N LEU A 346 -3.03 1.96 -22.49
CA LEU A 346 -2.47 0.70 -22.98
C LEU A 346 -3.57 -0.32 -23.38
N ALA A 347 -4.83 0.06 -23.24
CA ALA A 347 -5.96 -0.84 -23.48
C ALA A 347 -5.95 -1.46 -24.89
N GLY A 348 -6.20 -2.76 -24.96
CA GLY A 348 -6.18 -3.54 -26.20
C GLY A 348 -4.78 -3.94 -26.68
N SER A 349 -3.72 -3.52 -25.99
CA SER A 349 -2.34 -3.91 -26.32
C SER A 349 -1.88 -5.11 -25.49
N ASN A 350 -0.90 -5.84 -26.02
CA ASN A 350 -0.09 -6.76 -25.23
C ASN A 350 1.08 -6.00 -24.65
N VAL A 351 1.29 -6.11 -23.34
CA VAL A 351 2.24 -5.30 -22.59
C VAL A 351 3.09 -6.18 -21.69
N LYS A 352 4.40 -5.92 -21.67
CA LYS A 352 5.29 -6.39 -20.61
C LYS A 352 5.53 -5.26 -19.63
N PHE A 353 5.57 -5.60 -18.35
CA PHE A 353 5.99 -4.69 -17.28
C PHE A 353 7.31 -5.19 -16.69
N ARG A 354 8.20 -4.26 -16.33
CA ARG A 354 9.41 -4.59 -15.58
C ARG A 354 9.66 -3.60 -14.45
N TRP A 355 10.02 -4.13 -13.29
CA TRP A 355 10.52 -3.39 -12.16
C TRP A 355 12.03 -3.33 -12.31
N ARG A 356 12.57 -2.13 -12.46
CA ARG A 356 13.98 -1.90 -12.78
C ARG A 356 14.63 -1.12 -11.66
N MET A 357 15.69 -1.68 -11.09
CA MET A 357 16.48 -1.10 -10.02
C MET A 357 17.81 -0.60 -10.57
N GLY A 358 18.14 0.63 -10.23
CA GLY A 358 19.42 1.25 -10.53
C GLY A 358 20.13 1.59 -9.24
N LEU A 359 21.38 1.14 -9.12
CA LEU A 359 22.24 1.40 -7.96
C LEU A 359 23.52 2.12 -8.38
N ASP A 360 24.13 2.87 -7.46
CA ASP A 360 25.47 3.42 -7.60
C ASP A 360 26.56 2.53 -6.95
N ASP A 361 27.79 3.03 -6.82
CA ASP A 361 28.94 2.27 -6.30
C ASP A 361 29.27 2.53 -4.83
N THR A 362 28.49 3.34 -4.12
CA THR A 362 28.81 3.79 -2.76
C THR A 362 27.60 3.71 -1.85
N GLY A 363 27.74 3.08 -0.68
CA GLY A 363 26.61 2.90 0.22
C GLY A 363 25.66 1.81 -0.28
N ALA A 364 24.84 1.31 0.64
CA ALA A 364 23.89 0.24 0.37
C ALA A 364 22.80 0.31 1.45
N ALA A 365 21.59 -0.04 1.05
CA ALA A 365 20.47 -0.25 1.95
C ALA A 365 19.97 -1.70 1.82
N TRP A 366 18.70 -1.96 2.12
CA TRP A 366 18.15 -3.30 1.96
C TRP A 366 17.80 -3.65 0.51
N GLY A 367 17.19 -2.73 -0.24
CA GLY A 367 16.75 -2.95 -1.61
C GLY A 367 15.23 -2.96 -1.75
N TRP A 368 14.68 -3.87 -2.55
CA TRP A 368 13.29 -3.81 -3.02
C TRP A 368 12.59 -5.17 -2.99
N TRP A 369 11.48 -5.25 -2.27
CA TRP A 369 10.56 -6.39 -2.27
C TRP A 369 9.32 -6.08 -3.10
N LEU A 370 8.85 -7.06 -3.86
CA LEU A 370 7.67 -7.00 -4.71
C LEU A 370 6.82 -8.25 -4.53
N ASP A 371 5.53 -8.04 -4.32
CA ASP A 371 4.55 -9.09 -4.07
C ASP A 371 3.19 -8.68 -4.67
N ASP A 372 2.26 -9.63 -4.73
CA ASP A 372 0.83 -9.36 -4.93
C ASP A 372 0.50 -8.58 -6.22
N VAL A 373 1.06 -9.01 -7.36
CA VAL A 373 0.92 -8.32 -8.64
C VAL A 373 -0.40 -8.67 -9.32
N LYS A 374 -1.23 -7.65 -9.55
CA LYS A 374 -2.64 -7.75 -9.91
C LYS A 374 -2.95 -6.88 -11.13
N MET A 375 -3.64 -7.45 -12.11
CA MET A 375 -4.32 -6.69 -13.16
C MET A 375 -5.82 -6.97 -13.09
N TYR A 376 -6.63 -5.93 -13.04
CA TYR A 376 -8.07 -6.06 -12.84
C TYR A 376 -8.84 -4.89 -13.47
N THR A 377 -10.15 -5.05 -13.59
CA THR A 377 -11.06 -3.95 -13.94
C THR A 377 -11.98 -3.63 -12.78
N CYS A 378 -12.46 -2.38 -12.73
CA CYS A 378 -13.48 -1.95 -11.77
C CYS A 378 -14.81 -1.65 -12.48
N GLY A 379 -15.90 -2.28 -12.02
CA GLY A 379 -17.26 -2.01 -12.51
C GLY A 379 -17.89 -3.17 -13.28
N PRO A 380 -19.18 -3.03 -13.67
CA PRO A 380 -19.83 -3.98 -14.55
C PRO A 380 -19.14 -3.99 -15.92
N ASP A 381 -19.23 -5.10 -16.66
CA ASP A 381 -18.69 -5.21 -18.02
C ASP A 381 -19.16 -4.05 -18.93
N THR A 382 -20.30 -3.40 -18.65
CA THR A 382 -20.81 -2.26 -19.44
C THR A 382 -21.26 -1.13 -18.51
N SER A 383 -20.75 0.09 -18.71
CA SER A 383 -21.20 1.29 -18.01
C SER A 383 -22.54 1.81 -18.56
N PHE A 384 -22.76 1.65 -19.86
CA PHE A 384 -23.95 2.17 -20.54
C PHE A 384 -25.01 1.10 -20.78
N ALA A 385 -26.26 1.38 -20.39
CA ALA A 385 -27.38 0.46 -20.51
C ALA A 385 -27.73 0.09 -21.96
N ASP A 386 -27.31 0.91 -22.93
CA ASP A 386 -27.59 0.75 -24.36
C ASP A 386 -26.37 0.28 -25.18
N VAL A 387 -25.27 -0.08 -24.51
CA VAL A 387 -24.05 -0.57 -25.16
C VAL A 387 -23.64 -1.89 -24.52
N PRO A 388 -24.15 -3.04 -25.01
CA PRO A 388 -23.75 -4.34 -24.50
C PRO A 388 -22.27 -4.64 -24.85
N ASN A 389 -21.63 -5.54 -24.10
CA ASN A 389 -20.23 -5.93 -24.33
C ASN A 389 -19.96 -6.61 -25.69
N THR A 390 -21.02 -6.99 -26.40
CA THR A 390 -20.98 -7.52 -27.79
C THR A 390 -21.03 -6.43 -28.85
N HIS A 391 -21.31 -5.17 -28.48
CA HIS A 391 -21.31 -4.06 -29.42
C HIS A 391 -19.87 -3.79 -29.89
N TRP A 392 -19.66 -3.70 -31.21
CA TRP A 392 -18.31 -3.53 -31.78
C TRP A 392 -17.55 -2.31 -31.21
N ALA A 393 -18.29 -1.26 -30.84
CA ALA A 393 -17.72 -0.04 -30.27
C ALA A 393 -17.68 -0.02 -28.73
N TRP A 394 -18.21 -1.05 -28.06
CA TRP A 394 -18.35 -1.08 -26.60
C TRP A 394 -17.04 -0.71 -25.91
N GLN A 395 -15.95 -1.36 -26.31
CA GLN A 395 -14.63 -1.14 -25.75
C GLN A 395 -14.15 0.31 -25.87
N TYR A 396 -14.28 0.92 -27.06
CA TYR A 396 -13.89 2.32 -27.26
C TYR A 396 -14.76 3.29 -26.47
N ILE A 397 -16.05 2.97 -26.32
CA ILE A 397 -17.02 3.77 -25.57
C ILE A 397 -16.67 3.78 -24.08
N GLU A 398 -16.34 2.60 -23.54
CA GLU A 398 -15.90 2.47 -22.15
C GLU A 398 -14.60 3.23 -21.88
N THR A 399 -13.62 3.20 -22.80
CA THR A 399 -12.38 4.00 -22.67
C THR A 399 -12.67 5.50 -22.58
N LEU A 400 -13.53 6.01 -23.46
CA LEU A 400 -13.86 7.44 -23.45
C LEU A 400 -14.58 7.83 -22.15
N TYR A 401 -15.39 6.93 -21.60
CA TYR A 401 -16.13 7.17 -20.37
C TYR A 401 -15.23 7.10 -19.13
N SER A 402 -14.37 6.09 -19.02
CA SER A 402 -13.42 5.96 -17.91
C SER A 402 -12.37 7.07 -17.91
N ALA A 403 -11.92 7.50 -19.09
CA ALA A 403 -11.09 8.68 -19.27
C ALA A 403 -11.84 9.99 -19.03
N ARG A 404 -13.13 9.97 -18.66
CA ARG A 404 -13.99 11.15 -18.42
C ARG A 404 -14.02 12.14 -19.61
N ILE A 405 -13.85 11.61 -20.83
CA ILE A 405 -13.94 12.35 -22.09
C ILE A 405 -15.42 12.50 -22.51
N THR A 406 -16.23 11.47 -22.28
CA THR A 406 -17.68 11.48 -22.51
C THR A 406 -18.44 11.16 -21.22
N GLY A 407 -19.65 11.70 -21.08
CA GLY A 407 -20.63 11.30 -20.05
C GLY A 407 -21.81 10.51 -20.60
N GLY A 408 -21.80 10.22 -21.90
CA GLY A 408 -22.97 9.68 -22.62
C GLY A 408 -24.03 10.73 -22.95
N CYS A 409 -25.16 10.28 -23.48
CA CYS A 409 -26.31 11.10 -23.88
C CYS A 409 -27.37 11.23 -22.78
N ARG A 410 -27.36 10.33 -21.78
CA ARG A 410 -28.35 10.28 -20.70
C ARG A 410 -27.70 9.74 -19.43
N THR A 411 -28.10 10.26 -18.27
CA THR A 411 -27.53 9.90 -16.96
C THR A 411 -28.39 8.93 -16.14
N SER A 412 -29.66 8.71 -16.50
CA SER A 412 -30.54 7.75 -15.81
C SER A 412 -31.66 7.20 -16.74
N PRO A 413 -31.60 5.92 -17.16
CA PRO A 413 -30.40 5.06 -17.06
C PRO A 413 -29.22 5.70 -17.81
N LEU A 414 -28.00 5.37 -17.40
CA LEU A 414 -26.79 5.81 -18.08
C LEU A 414 -26.80 5.24 -19.51
N SER A 415 -26.69 6.09 -20.53
CA SER A 415 -26.73 5.66 -21.94
C SER A 415 -25.75 6.45 -22.80
N TYR A 416 -25.08 5.78 -23.75
CA TYR A 416 -24.12 6.39 -24.65
C TYR A 416 -24.78 6.94 -25.92
N CYS A 417 -25.88 6.33 -26.37
CA CYS A 417 -26.53 6.54 -27.66
C CYS A 417 -25.58 6.30 -28.84
N PRO A 418 -25.07 5.06 -29.06
CA PRO A 418 -24.01 4.78 -30.05
C PRO A 418 -24.40 5.09 -31.50
N ASN A 419 -25.70 5.17 -31.79
CA ASN A 419 -26.21 5.46 -33.12
C ASN A 419 -26.54 6.94 -33.35
N ASN A 420 -26.38 7.80 -32.34
CA ASN A 420 -26.60 9.24 -32.50
C ASN A 420 -25.39 9.90 -33.17
N THR A 421 -25.67 10.90 -34.02
CA THR A 421 -24.61 11.68 -34.67
C THR A 421 -23.89 12.59 -33.66
N VAL A 422 -22.56 12.55 -33.66
CA VAL A 422 -21.72 13.48 -32.88
C VAL A 422 -21.67 14.83 -33.61
N THR A 423 -22.02 15.91 -32.91
CA THR A 423 -21.91 17.27 -33.46
C THR A 423 -20.45 17.72 -33.52
N ARG A 424 -20.12 18.65 -34.42
CA ARG A 424 -18.76 19.22 -34.52
C ARG A 424 -18.30 19.87 -33.20
N GLY A 425 -19.22 20.47 -32.45
CA GLY A 425 -18.93 21.03 -31.12
C GLY A 425 -18.56 19.96 -30.09
N GLN A 426 -19.27 18.83 -30.07
CA GLN A 426 -18.93 17.68 -29.21
C GLN A 426 -17.58 17.08 -29.59
N MET A 427 -17.29 16.94 -30.90
CA MET A 427 -16.00 16.43 -31.37
C MET A 427 -14.84 17.31 -30.91
N ALA A 428 -15.02 18.65 -30.89
CA ALA A 428 -13.99 19.56 -30.37
C ALA A 428 -13.67 19.32 -28.89
N VAL A 429 -14.69 19.01 -28.08
CA VAL A 429 -14.50 18.64 -26.66
C VAL A 429 -13.76 17.32 -26.55
N PHE A 430 -14.15 16.30 -27.32
CA PHE A 430 -13.55 14.97 -27.25
C PHE A 430 -12.07 14.98 -27.63
N LEU A 431 -11.70 15.69 -28.70
CA LEU A 431 -10.31 15.79 -29.15
C LEU A 431 -9.43 16.52 -28.13
N LEU A 432 -9.87 17.68 -27.64
CA LEU A 432 -9.09 18.46 -26.69
C LEU A 432 -8.94 17.74 -25.34
N LYS A 433 -10.00 17.10 -24.84
CA LYS A 433 -9.89 16.26 -23.63
C LYS A 433 -9.08 14.99 -23.84
N GLY A 434 -9.11 14.44 -25.05
CA GLY A 434 -8.29 13.27 -25.42
C GLY A 434 -6.80 13.61 -25.46
N ILE A 435 -6.44 14.80 -25.96
CA ILE A 435 -5.04 15.26 -26.05
C ILE A 435 -4.52 15.75 -24.69
N HIS A 436 -5.29 16.57 -23.99
CA HIS A 436 -4.83 17.30 -22.78
C HIS A 436 -5.28 16.68 -21.46
N GLY A 437 -6.07 15.61 -21.51
CA GLY A 437 -6.66 14.97 -20.34
C GLY A 437 -8.02 15.54 -19.92
N SER A 438 -8.70 14.83 -19.02
CA SER A 438 -10.12 15.04 -18.72
C SER A 438 -10.48 16.32 -17.98
N SER A 439 -9.52 16.89 -17.25
CA SER A 439 -9.64 18.13 -16.49
C SER A 439 -9.42 19.38 -17.35
N TYR A 440 -8.99 19.21 -18.61
CA TYR A 440 -8.72 20.32 -19.49
C TYR A 440 -9.96 21.19 -19.71
N ALA A 441 -9.76 22.50 -19.68
CA ALA A 441 -10.72 23.51 -20.07
C ALA A 441 -10.02 24.52 -20.99
N PRO A 442 -10.59 24.82 -22.18
CA PRO A 442 -9.98 25.77 -23.09
C PRO A 442 -10.02 27.19 -22.51
N PRO A 443 -9.12 28.09 -22.94
CA PRO A 443 -9.20 29.51 -22.63
C PRO A 443 -10.56 30.12 -23.00
N LEU A 444 -10.92 31.22 -22.32
CA LEU A 444 -12.15 31.95 -22.63
C LEU A 444 -12.17 32.41 -24.10
N VAL A 445 -13.35 32.34 -24.72
CA VAL A 445 -13.52 32.64 -26.15
C VAL A 445 -13.16 34.09 -26.51
N GLY A 446 -13.35 35.05 -25.61
CA GLY A 446 -13.16 36.49 -25.87
C GLY A 446 -14.22 37.05 -26.83
N ASP A 447 -13.88 38.10 -27.59
CA ASP A 447 -14.83 38.82 -28.45
C ASP A 447 -15.20 38.09 -29.75
N SER A 448 -14.44 37.05 -30.14
CA SER A 448 -14.68 36.30 -31.38
C SER A 448 -14.13 34.88 -31.31
N THR A 449 -14.84 33.94 -31.94
CA THR A 449 -14.41 32.56 -32.19
C THR A 449 -13.49 32.42 -33.40
N GLY A 450 -13.46 33.43 -34.29
CA GLY A 450 -12.83 33.34 -35.61
C GLY A 450 -13.69 32.68 -36.69
N PHE A 451 -14.89 32.20 -36.36
CA PHE A 451 -15.82 31.53 -37.28
C PHE A 451 -17.12 32.32 -37.44
N ASN A 452 -17.58 32.49 -38.69
CA ASN A 452 -18.82 33.23 -38.99
C ASN A 452 -20.10 32.50 -38.51
N ASP A 453 -20.03 31.17 -38.40
CA ASP A 453 -21.14 30.27 -38.08
C ASP A 453 -21.13 29.75 -36.63
N VAL A 454 -20.13 30.16 -35.82
CA VAL A 454 -20.04 29.81 -34.39
C VAL A 454 -20.02 31.09 -33.55
N PRO A 455 -21.17 31.55 -33.02
CA PRO A 455 -21.20 32.76 -32.19
C PRO A 455 -20.49 32.52 -30.85
N VAL A 456 -19.98 33.58 -30.22
CA VAL A 456 -19.32 33.51 -28.90
C VAL A 456 -20.23 32.99 -27.78
N THR A 457 -21.55 33.03 -27.97
CA THR A 457 -22.56 32.48 -27.05
C THR A 457 -22.83 30.99 -27.25
N HIS A 458 -22.27 30.37 -28.29
CA HIS A 458 -22.43 28.94 -28.50
C HIS A 458 -21.73 28.14 -27.38
N TRP A 459 -22.37 27.10 -26.88
CA TRP A 459 -21.87 26.33 -25.73
C TRP A 459 -20.45 25.75 -25.94
N ALA A 460 -20.11 25.40 -27.19
CA ALA A 460 -18.80 24.87 -27.58
C ALA A 460 -17.82 25.94 -28.10
N ALA A 461 -18.14 27.23 -28.03
CA ALA A 461 -17.38 28.29 -28.70
C ALA A 461 -15.88 28.31 -28.32
N ALA A 462 -15.57 28.21 -27.02
CA ALA A 462 -14.19 28.15 -26.52
C ALA A 462 -13.44 26.90 -27.01
N TRP A 463 -14.11 25.75 -27.02
CA TRP A 463 -13.55 24.47 -27.49
C TRP A 463 -13.25 24.48 -28.99
N VAL A 464 -14.19 24.98 -29.81
CA VAL A 464 -14.01 25.08 -31.26
C VAL A 464 -12.86 26.02 -31.60
N LYS A 465 -12.81 27.20 -30.95
CA LYS A 465 -11.73 28.17 -31.13
C LYS A 465 -10.37 27.58 -30.78
N GLN A 466 -10.29 26.90 -29.63
CA GLN A 466 -9.04 26.34 -29.15
C GLN A 466 -8.56 25.19 -30.02
N LEU A 467 -9.45 24.28 -30.44
CA LEU A 467 -9.07 23.21 -31.36
C LEU A 467 -8.53 23.79 -32.68
N ALA A 468 -9.20 24.80 -33.23
CA ALA A 468 -8.73 25.46 -34.45
C ALA A 468 -7.36 26.16 -34.29
N ALA A 469 -7.02 26.59 -33.07
CA ALA A 469 -5.73 27.21 -32.78
C ALA A 469 -4.60 26.17 -32.67
N GLU A 470 -4.91 24.93 -32.29
CA GLU A 470 -3.93 23.85 -32.12
C GLU A 470 -3.62 23.09 -33.43
N GLY A 471 -4.49 23.19 -34.44
CA GLY A 471 -4.36 22.50 -35.72
C GLY A 471 -5.00 21.13 -35.70
#